data_AF-A0A7G5XDY3-F1
#
_entry.id   AF-A0A7G5XDY3-F1
#
_cell.length_a   1.000
_cell.length_b   1.000
_cell.length_c   1.000
_cell.angle_alpha   90.00
_cell.angle_beta   90.00
_cell.angle_gamma   90.00
#
_symmetry.space_group_name_H-M   'P 1'
#
loop_
_entity.id
_entity.type
_entity.pdbx_description
1 polymer ?
#
loop_
_entity_poly.entity_id
_entity_poly.type
_entity_poly.pdbx_seq_one_letter_code
_entity_poly.pdbx_strand_id
1 'polypeptide(L)'
;MNLTLTVVTVFLFIIIVRLLFRKIWDLPKYKGRLITDGSGISDFMTEEEFWKIIPRTRDQSNRHYPSHCALLTETLSKLTSDEIIRFNRTFLLIMAQSYDYRLWEAAYSLNGGCSDDAFEYFRSWLISQGKNKFYWTLKFPRLLFLIGVKEIVEHYEGIAYCAYEAYQRKNNTDIPEVTDIAYKDGGVMFKESESFFKYPELALLAW
;
A
#
# COMPACT_ATOMS: atom_id res chain seq x y z
N MET A 1 26.38 34.20 -1.48
CA MET A 1 25.62 33.18 -0.72
C MET A 1 26.50 31.94 -0.63
N ASN A 2 26.80 31.45 0.58
CA ASN A 2 27.80 30.39 0.79
C ASN A 2 27.29 29.05 0.21
N LEU A 3 28.12 28.29 -0.52
CA LEU A 3 27.73 27.04 -1.19
C LEU A 3 27.10 26.04 -0.19
N THR A 4 27.68 25.95 1.01
CA THR A 4 27.17 25.13 2.11
C THR A 4 25.76 25.52 2.54
N LEU A 5 25.47 26.82 2.62
CA LEU A 5 24.12 27.31 2.98
C LEU A 5 23.10 26.89 1.92
N THR A 6 23.48 26.98 0.64
CA THR A 6 22.61 26.60 -0.48
C THR A 6 22.27 25.11 -0.46
N VAL A 7 23.27 24.25 -0.22
CA VAL A 7 23.08 22.80 -0.12
C VAL A 7 22.15 22.43 1.03
N VAL A 8 22.36 23.02 2.22
CA VAL A 8 21.50 22.79 3.39
C VAL A 8 20.06 23.22 3.12
N THR A 9 19.84 24.39 2.52
CA THR A 9 18.51 24.88 2.19
C THR A 9 17.77 23.96 1.22
N VAL A 10 18.43 23.48 0.17
CA VAL A 10 17.84 22.53 -0.79
C VAL A 10 17.45 21.23 -0.11
N PHE A 11 18.32 20.70 0.76
CA PHE A 11 18.06 19.46 1.49
C PHE A 11 16.84 19.59 2.43
N LEU A 12 16.77 20.67 3.20
CA LEU A 12 15.62 20.96 4.06
C LEU A 12 14.32 21.09 3.26
N PHE A 13 14.38 21.76 2.10
CA PHE A 13 13.22 21.88 1.22
C PHE A 13 12.72 20.52 0.72
N ILE A 14 13.62 19.63 0.30
CA ILE A 14 13.28 18.26 -0.11
C ILE A 14 12.60 17.50 1.04
N ILE A 15 13.14 17.59 2.26
CA ILE A 15 12.53 16.95 3.43
C ILE A 15 11.12 17.49 3.68
N ILE A 16 10.94 18.81 3.65
CA ILE A 16 9.63 19.43 3.85
C ILE A 16 8.63 18.95 2.80
N VAL A 17 9.01 18.94 1.51
CA VAL A 17 8.14 18.44 0.43
C VAL A 17 7.75 16.99 0.67
N ARG A 18 8.69 16.12 1.04
CA ARG A 18 8.38 14.72 1.40
C ARG A 18 7.42 14.64 2.58
N LEU A 19 7.64 15.40 3.64
CA LEU A 19 6.76 15.40 4.82
C LEU A 19 5.34 15.84 4.46
N LEU A 20 5.21 16.86 3.59
CA LEU A 20 3.93 17.32 3.08
C LEU A 20 3.21 16.22 2.28
N PHE A 21 3.84 15.62 1.28
CA PHE A 21 3.22 14.52 0.50
C PHE A 21 2.98 13.25 1.32
N ARG A 22 3.77 13.01 2.36
CA ARG A 22 3.58 11.87 3.27
C ARG A 22 2.35 12.07 4.15
N LYS A 23 2.25 13.20 4.85
CA LYS A 23 1.27 13.40 5.93
C LYS A 23 0.08 14.29 5.56
N ILE A 24 0.25 15.23 4.64
CA ILE A 24 -0.70 16.34 4.43
C ILE A 24 -1.36 16.26 3.06
N TRP A 25 -0.58 16.18 1.99
CA TRP A 25 -1.08 16.14 0.63
C TRP A 25 -1.32 14.72 0.13
N ASP A 26 -2.47 14.53 -0.52
CA ASP A 26 -2.72 13.35 -1.33
C ASP A 26 -2.28 13.59 -2.78
N LEU A 27 -2.07 12.51 -3.52
CA LEU A 27 -1.84 12.61 -4.95
C LEU A 27 -3.15 12.96 -5.69
N PRO A 28 -3.07 13.55 -6.90
CA PRO A 28 -4.25 13.86 -7.70
C PRO A 28 -5.16 12.64 -7.88
N LYS A 29 -6.48 12.88 -8.02
CA LYS A 29 -7.46 11.79 -8.16
C LYS A 29 -7.08 10.86 -9.32
N TYR A 30 -6.87 9.58 -9.02
CA TYR A 30 -6.62 8.56 -10.04
C TYR A 30 -7.93 7.92 -10.51
N LYS A 31 -8.10 7.79 -11.83
CA LYS A 31 -9.32 7.22 -12.44
C LYS A 31 -9.24 5.71 -12.73
N GLY A 32 -8.06 5.10 -12.62
CA GLY A 32 -7.94 3.66 -12.86
C GLY A 32 -8.57 2.83 -11.73
N ARG A 33 -8.81 1.57 -12.10
CA ARG A 33 -9.40 0.50 -11.32
C ARG A 33 -8.83 -0.82 -11.82
N LEU A 34 -8.62 -1.79 -10.95
CA LEU A 34 -8.25 -3.17 -11.25
C LEU A 34 -9.49 -4.05 -11.39
N ILE A 35 -10.55 -3.73 -10.64
CA ILE A 35 -11.81 -4.46 -10.63
C ILE A 35 -12.81 -3.67 -11.47
N THR A 36 -13.33 -4.29 -12.52
CA THR A 36 -14.42 -3.73 -13.32
C THR A 36 -15.76 -4.18 -12.75
N ASP A 37 -16.73 -3.27 -12.66
CA ASP A 37 -18.07 -3.51 -12.11
C ASP A 37 -18.93 -4.54 -12.91
N GLY A 38 -18.34 -5.26 -13.88
CA GLY A 38 -19.02 -6.14 -14.83
C GLY A 38 -18.77 -7.64 -14.66
N SER A 39 -17.94 -8.07 -13.71
CA SER A 39 -17.75 -9.50 -13.41
C SER A 39 -18.66 -9.93 -12.26
N GLY A 40 -19.92 -10.29 -12.56
CA GLY A 40 -20.84 -11.01 -11.66
C GLY A 40 -20.78 -10.63 -10.17
N ILE A 41 -21.20 -9.42 -9.81
CA ILE A 41 -21.07 -8.85 -8.46
C ILE A 41 -22.00 -9.55 -7.43
N SER A 42 -21.56 -10.68 -6.90
CA SER A 42 -21.96 -11.20 -5.58
C SER A 42 -20.77 -11.41 -4.65
N ASP A 43 -19.59 -11.68 -5.22
CA ASP A 43 -18.47 -12.28 -4.47
C ASP A 43 -17.40 -11.26 -4.06
N PHE A 44 -17.45 -10.03 -4.59
CA PHE A 44 -16.51 -8.95 -4.28
C PHE A 44 -17.23 -7.70 -3.81
N MET A 45 -16.55 -6.90 -3.00
CA MET A 45 -16.93 -5.53 -2.70
C MET A 45 -16.52 -4.67 -3.89
N THR A 46 -17.33 -3.67 -4.26
CA THR A 46 -16.92 -2.78 -5.34
C THR A 46 -15.67 -2.00 -4.94
N GLU A 47 -14.83 -1.63 -5.90
CA GLU A 47 -13.66 -0.81 -5.60
C GLU A 47 -14.04 0.53 -4.97
N GLU A 48 -15.18 1.11 -5.34
CA GLU A 48 -15.65 2.35 -4.74
C GLU A 48 -15.93 2.18 -3.24
N GLU A 49 -16.60 1.11 -2.84
CA GLU A 49 -16.88 0.80 -1.43
C GLU A 49 -15.60 0.48 -0.67
N PHE A 50 -14.72 -0.36 -1.23
CA PHE A 50 -13.43 -0.69 -0.63
C PHE A 50 -12.60 0.58 -0.38
N TRP A 51 -12.47 1.44 -1.40
CA TRP A 51 -11.74 2.70 -1.32
C TRP A 51 -12.48 3.81 -0.55
N LYS A 52 -13.74 3.61 -0.12
CA LYS A 52 -14.40 4.47 0.88
C LYS A 52 -13.99 4.11 2.31
N ILE A 53 -13.75 2.83 2.59
CA ILE A 53 -13.41 2.33 3.93
C ILE A 53 -11.96 2.70 4.30
N ILE A 54 -10.99 2.31 3.47
CA ILE A 54 -9.55 2.47 3.75
C ILE A 54 -9.13 3.93 4.10
N PRO A 55 -9.36 4.95 3.26
CA PRO A 55 -8.90 6.31 3.57
C PRO A 55 -9.65 6.91 4.77
N ARG A 56 -10.90 6.52 5.01
CA ARG A 56 -11.67 6.98 6.18
C ARG A 56 -10.99 6.54 7.47
N THR A 57 -10.65 5.25 7.58
CA THR A 57 -9.99 4.71 8.77
C THR A 57 -8.56 5.23 8.92
N ARG A 58 -7.86 5.45 7.80
CA ARG A 58 -6.51 6.05 7.77
C ARG A 58 -6.51 7.49 8.27
N ASP A 59 -7.48 8.30 7.86
CA ASP A 59 -7.53 9.71 8.23
C ASP A 59 -7.99 9.86 9.69
N GLN A 60 -8.94 9.02 10.14
CA GLN A 60 -9.34 8.93 11.56
C GLN A 60 -8.20 8.46 12.48
N SER A 61 -7.27 7.65 11.97
CA SER A 61 -6.10 7.20 12.73
C SER A 61 -4.97 8.23 12.79
N ASN A 62 -5.18 9.46 12.31
CA ASN A 62 -4.13 10.45 12.09
C ASN A 62 -2.97 9.90 11.26
N ARG A 63 -3.25 8.96 10.34
CA ARG A 63 -2.28 8.27 9.48
C ARG A 63 -1.22 7.49 10.27
N HIS A 64 -1.49 7.14 11.53
CA HIS A 64 -0.68 6.21 12.31
C HIS A 64 -1.07 4.77 11.95
N TYR A 65 -0.11 3.98 11.47
CA TYR A 65 -0.40 2.69 10.83
C TYR A 65 -0.98 1.63 11.79
N PRO A 66 -0.44 1.40 13.00
CA PRO A 66 -1.08 0.50 13.97
C PRO A 66 -2.50 0.92 14.34
N SER A 67 -2.73 2.21 14.55
CA SER A 67 -4.07 2.75 14.83
C SER A 67 -5.00 2.65 13.62
N HIS A 68 -4.47 2.72 12.40
CA HIS A 68 -5.22 2.50 11.18
C HIS A 68 -5.72 1.05 11.11
N CYS A 69 -4.85 0.08 11.37
CA CYS A 69 -5.21 -1.34 11.39
C CYS A 69 -6.32 -1.60 12.43
N ALA A 70 -6.17 -1.10 13.65
CA ALA A 70 -7.17 -1.26 14.69
C ALA A 70 -8.53 -0.66 14.31
N LEU A 71 -8.56 0.57 13.78
CA LEU A 71 -9.79 1.23 13.33
C LEU A 71 -10.41 0.55 12.10
N LEU A 72 -9.60 0.02 11.19
CA LEU A 72 -10.08 -0.75 10.06
C LEU A 72 -10.75 -2.03 10.53
N THR A 73 -10.10 -2.80 11.41
CA THR A 73 -10.70 -4.01 12.01
C THR A 73 -12.02 -3.68 12.71
N GLU A 74 -12.08 -2.61 13.53
CA GLU A 74 -13.31 -2.19 14.20
C GLU A 74 -14.42 -1.80 13.21
N THR A 75 -14.06 -1.10 12.13
CA THR A 75 -15.00 -0.71 11.08
C THR A 75 -15.56 -1.93 10.36
N LEU A 76 -14.69 -2.89 10.00
CA LEU A 76 -15.09 -4.13 9.33
C LEU A 76 -15.96 -5.02 10.24
N SER A 77 -15.70 -5.10 11.55
CA SER A 77 -16.54 -5.90 12.48
C SER A 77 -18.00 -5.44 12.53
N LYS A 78 -18.28 -4.19 12.14
CA LYS A 78 -19.64 -3.63 12.07
C LYS A 78 -20.40 -4.05 10.79
N LEU A 79 -19.70 -4.54 9.76
CA LEU A 79 -20.29 -5.05 8.51
C LEU A 79 -20.80 -6.49 8.68
N THR A 80 -21.73 -6.95 7.86
CA THR A 80 -22.16 -8.35 7.83
C THR A 80 -21.00 -9.31 7.48
N SER A 81 -21.11 -10.58 7.87
CA SER A 81 -20.08 -11.58 7.57
C SER A 81 -19.78 -11.67 6.06
N ASP A 82 -20.83 -11.61 5.22
CA ASP A 82 -20.70 -11.58 3.76
C ASP A 82 -19.95 -10.35 3.25
N GLU A 83 -20.19 -9.17 3.83
CA GLU A 83 -19.46 -7.95 3.47
C GLU A 83 -17.99 -8.01 3.88
N ILE A 84 -17.65 -8.63 5.02
CA ILE A 84 -16.26 -8.84 5.43
C ILE A 84 -15.56 -9.80 4.47
N ILE A 85 -16.23 -10.89 4.05
CA ILE A 85 -15.72 -11.83 3.03
C ILE A 85 -15.48 -11.11 1.71
N ARG A 86 -16.46 -10.32 1.24
CA ARG A 86 -16.33 -9.50 0.03
C ARG A 86 -15.18 -8.51 0.11
N PHE A 87 -14.99 -7.84 1.25
CA PHE A 87 -13.85 -6.95 1.49
C PHE A 87 -12.52 -7.71 1.40
N ASN A 88 -12.42 -8.87 2.06
CA ASN A 88 -11.21 -9.70 2.04
C ASN A 88 -10.85 -10.15 0.61
N ARG A 89 -11.83 -10.67 -0.14
CA ARG A 89 -11.65 -11.07 -1.54
C ARG A 89 -11.20 -9.91 -2.42
N THR A 90 -11.76 -8.72 -2.19
CA THR A 90 -11.38 -7.49 -2.90
C THR A 90 -9.94 -7.08 -2.59
N PHE A 91 -9.55 -7.11 -1.31
CA PHE A 91 -8.18 -6.85 -0.89
C PHE A 91 -7.19 -7.83 -1.55
N LEU A 92 -7.48 -9.13 -1.49
CA LEU A 92 -6.64 -10.17 -2.09
C LEU A 92 -6.53 -10.04 -3.61
N LEU A 93 -7.62 -9.65 -4.29
CA LEU A 93 -7.58 -9.36 -5.73
C LEU A 93 -6.68 -8.15 -6.04
N ILE A 94 -6.78 -7.07 -5.28
CA ILE A 94 -5.92 -5.89 -5.44
C ILE A 94 -4.45 -6.25 -5.15
N MET A 95 -4.18 -7.07 -4.13
CA MET A 95 -2.84 -7.61 -3.85
C MET A 95 -2.30 -8.41 -5.03
N ALA A 96 -3.04 -9.41 -5.51
CA ALA A 96 -2.66 -10.27 -6.62
C ALA A 96 -2.40 -9.49 -7.92
N GLN A 97 -3.24 -8.48 -8.21
CA GLN A 97 -3.14 -7.68 -9.44
C GLN A 97 -2.10 -6.54 -9.34
N SER A 98 -1.61 -6.22 -8.14
CA SER A 98 -0.54 -5.24 -7.93
C SER A 98 0.86 -5.85 -7.90
N TYR A 99 0.98 -7.17 -8.05
CA TYR A 99 2.25 -7.83 -8.23
C TYR A 99 2.92 -7.33 -9.52
N ASP A 100 4.00 -6.56 -9.40
CA ASP A 100 4.74 -5.93 -10.51
C ASP A 100 6.21 -5.78 -10.13
N TYR A 101 7.10 -6.37 -10.92
CA TYR A 101 8.53 -6.37 -10.61
C TYR A 101 9.16 -4.97 -10.65
N ARG A 102 8.58 -4.00 -11.37
CA ARG A 102 9.07 -2.62 -11.37
C ARG A 102 8.76 -1.90 -10.06
N LEU A 103 7.62 -2.25 -9.43
CA LEU A 103 7.28 -1.79 -8.09
C LEU A 103 8.20 -2.44 -7.06
N TRP A 104 8.42 -3.76 -7.18
CA TRP A 104 9.31 -4.49 -6.29
C TRP A 104 10.74 -3.94 -6.34
N GLU A 105 11.28 -3.72 -7.54
CA GLU A 105 12.61 -3.11 -7.71
C GLU A 105 12.73 -1.74 -7.03
N ALA A 106 11.69 -0.91 -7.11
CA ALA A 106 11.66 0.39 -6.44
C ALA A 106 11.57 0.26 -4.91
N ALA A 107 10.77 -0.68 -4.41
CA ALA A 107 10.71 -1.00 -2.98
C ALA A 107 12.04 -1.55 -2.46
N TYR A 108 12.70 -2.42 -3.24
CA TYR A 108 14.03 -2.94 -2.96
C TYR A 108 15.05 -1.81 -2.82
N SER A 109 15.07 -0.86 -3.75
CA SER A 109 15.96 0.30 -3.67
C SER A 109 15.66 1.22 -2.50
N LEU A 110 14.37 1.46 -2.18
CA LEU A 110 13.96 2.29 -1.05
C LEU A 110 14.42 1.70 0.29
N ASN A 111 14.32 0.38 0.42
CA ASN A 111 14.52 -0.33 1.69
C ASN A 111 15.96 -0.86 1.87
N GLY A 112 16.80 -0.80 0.84
CA GLY A 112 18.12 -1.43 0.86
C GLY A 112 18.08 -2.96 0.73
N GLY A 113 16.98 -3.49 0.18
CA GLY A 113 16.64 -4.91 0.14
C GLY A 113 15.13 -5.12 0.32
N CYS A 114 14.56 -6.13 -0.31
CA CYS A 114 13.14 -6.46 -0.16
C CYS A 114 12.92 -7.90 -0.65
N SER A 115 12.76 -8.85 0.27
CA SER A 115 12.35 -10.23 -0.08
C SER A 115 10.94 -10.25 -0.67
N ASP A 116 10.52 -11.43 -1.14
CA ASP A 116 9.14 -11.71 -1.56
C ASP A 116 8.13 -11.41 -0.45
N ASP A 117 8.37 -11.91 0.78
CA ASP A 117 7.53 -11.62 1.95
C ASP A 117 7.49 -10.11 2.26
N ALA A 118 8.66 -9.46 2.23
CA ALA A 118 8.73 -8.02 2.47
C ALA A 118 7.97 -7.23 1.38
N PHE A 119 7.92 -7.75 0.15
CA PHE A 119 7.19 -7.13 -0.94
C PHE A 119 5.67 -7.33 -0.83
N GLU A 120 5.19 -8.47 -0.33
CA GLU A 120 3.79 -8.65 0.07
C GLU A 120 3.39 -7.62 1.13
N TYR A 121 4.18 -7.49 2.19
CA TYR A 121 3.88 -6.54 3.26
C TYR A 121 3.93 -5.09 2.77
N PHE A 122 4.91 -4.76 1.94
CA PHE A 122 5.01 -3.44 1.32
C PHE A 122 3.78 -3.09 0.47
N ARG A 123 3.25 -4.04 -0.32
CA ARG A 123 2.02 -3.80 -1.11
C ARG A 123 0.80 -3.63 -0.21
N SER A 124 0.68 -4.41 0.87
CA SER A 124 -0.37 -4.23 1.89
C SER A 124 -0.31 -2.82 2.50
N TRP A 125 0.88 -2.37 2.89
CA TRP A 125 1.10 -1.01 3.35
C TRP A 125 0.74 0.03 2.27
N LEU A 126 1.10 -0.19 1.00
CA LEU A 126 0.79 0.75 -0.07
C LEU A 126 -0.72 0.88 -0.31
N ILE A 127 -1.49 -0.20 -0.18
CA ILE A 127 -2.96 -0.16 -0.19
C ILE A 127 -3.48 0.71 0.96
N SER A 128 -2.90 0.59 2.15
CA SER A 128 -3.27 1.42 3.30
C SER A 128 -3.08 2.91 3.07
N GLN A 129 -2.19 3.29 2.13
CA GLN A 129 -1.99 4.68 1.73
C GLN A 129 -3.13 5.24 0.87
N GLY A 130 -4.13 4.42 0.53
CA GLY A 130 -5.34 4.83 -0.18
C GLY A 130 -5.18 4.86 -1.69
N LYS A 131 -6.34 4.96 -2.38
CA LYS A 131 -6.50 4.75 -3.83
C LYS A 131 -5.48 5.51 -4.69
N ASN A 132 -5.33 6.82 -4.46
CA ASN A 132 -4.52 7.66 -5.33
C ASN A 132 -3.04 7.31 -5.21
N LYS A 133 -2.52 7.22 -3.97
CA LYS A 133 -1.13 6.84 -3.70
C LYS A 133 -0.81 5.45 -4.20
N PHE A 134 -1.71 4.50 -4.00
CA PHE A 134 -1.56 3.14 -4.51
C PHE A 134 -1.41 3.13 -6.03
N TYR A 135 -2.43 3.63 -6.75
CA TYR A 135 -2.44 3.51 -8.19
C TYR A 135 -1.39 4.35 -8.93
N TRP A 136 -1.14 5.57 -8.47
CA TRP A 136 -0.08 6.38 -9.08
C TRP A 136 1.28 5.73 -8.88
N THR A 137 1.53 5.11 -7.72
CA THR A 137 2.79 4.41 -7.46
C THR A 137 2.93 3.14 -8.29
N LEU A 138 1.85 2.38 -8.51
CA LEU A 138 1.87 1.26 -9.48
C LEU A 138 2.25 1.74 -10.89
N LYS A 139 1.75 2.91 -11.30
CA LYS A 139 2.06 3.47 -12.62
C LYS A 139 3.47 4.08 -12.67
N PHE A 140 3.92 4.71 -11.58
CA PHE A 140 5.19 5.40 -11.46
C PHE A 140 5.86 5.07 -10.12
N PRO A 141 6.62 3.96 -10.02
CA PRO A 141 7.25 3.53 -8.77
C PRO A 141 8.19 4.55 -8.12
N ARG A 142 8.76 5.47 -8.90
CA ARG A 142 9.57 6.61 -8.39
C ARG A 142 8.83 7.51 -7.40
N LEU A 143 7.50 7.50 -7.39
CA LEU A 143 6.71 8.26 -6.41
C LEU A 143 6.94 7.84 -4.96
N LEU A 144 7.55 6.67 -4.73
CA LEU A 144 8.08 6.30 -3.41
C LEU A 144 9.10 7.31 -2.86
N PHE A 145 9.69 8.15 -3.71
CA PHE A 145 10.49 9.28 -3.26
C PHE A 145 9.64 10.37 -2.56
N LEU A 146 8.32 10.41 -2.73
CA LEU A 146 7.49 11.37 -2.02
C LEU A 146 6.76 10.72 -0.86
N ILE A 147 6.25 9.50 -1.06
CA ILE A 147 5.35 8.85 -0.12
C ILE A 147 5.97 7.69 0.65
N GLY A 148 7.09 7.15 0.16
CA GLY A 148 7.74 5.97 0.72
C GLY A 148 8.32 6.25 2.10
N VAL A 149 8.27 5.23 2.95
CA VAL A 149 8.84 5.22 4.29
C VAL A 149 9.82 4.04 4.35
N LYS A 150 11.04 4.28 4.85
CA LYS A 150 12.10 3.26 4.96
C LYS A 150 11.91 2.32 6.15
N GLU A 151 10.89 2.56 6.97
CA GLU A 151 10.86 1.92 8.26
C GLU A 151 10.85 0.40 8.12
N ILE A 152 11.79 -0.23 8.82
CA ILE A 152 11.64 -1.52 9.49
C ILE A 152 10.47 -1.34 10.48
N VAL A 153 9.28 -0.98 9.96
CA VAL A 153 8.04 -1.00 10.71
C VAL A 153 7.76 -2.47 10.82
N GLU A 154 8.11 -3.02 11.98
CA GLU A 154 7.35 -4.11 12.56
C GLU A 154 5.88 -3.91 12.14
N HIS A 155 5.33 -4.83 11.36
CA HIS A 155 3.93 -4.90 10.96
C HIS A 155 3.47 -4.24 9.65
N TYR A 156 4.27 -4.11 8.57
CA TYR A 156 3.69 -3.76 7.24
C TYR A 156 2.54 -4.69 6.83
N GLU A 157 2.51 -5.91 7.35
CA GLU A 157 1.42 -6.86 7.15
C GLU A 157 0.05 -6.42 7.73
N GLY A 158 0.00 -5.47 8.68
CA GLY A 158 -1.17 -5.29 9.57
C GLY A 158 -2.54 -5.16 8.89
N ILE A 159 -2.65 -4.42 7.79
CA ILE A 159 -3.93 -4.25 7.07
C ILE A 159 -4.42 -5.56 6.43
N ALA A 160 -3.51 -6.48 6.06
CA ALA A 160 -3.87 -7.77 5.47
C ALA A 160 -4.64 -8.66 6.45
N TYR A 161 -4.43 -8.47 7.76
CA TYR A 161 -5.11 -9.24 8.81
C TYR A 161 -6.43 -8.62 9.27
N CYS A 162 -6.74 -7.37 8.92
CA CYS A 162 -7.91 -6.67 9.46
C CYS A 162 -9.24 -7.37 9.15
N ALA A 163 -9.40 -7.92 7.93
CA ALA A 163 -10.62 -8.63 7.55
C ALA A 163 -10.76 -9.97 8.27
N TYR A 164 -9.64 -10.71 8.38
CA TYR A 164 -9.57 -11.95 9.14
C TYR A 164 -9.96 -11.73 10.61
N GLU A 165 -9.32 -10.77 11.29
CA GLU A 165 -9.62 -10.47 12.69
C GLU A 165 -11.07 -10.00 12.87
N ALA A 166 -11.58 -9.17 11.97
CA ALA A 166 -12.94 -8.68 12.05
C ALA A 166 -13.96 -9.81 11.91
N TYR A 167 -13.72 -10.75 10.99
CA TYR A 167 -14.55 -11.93 10.79
C TYR A 167 -14.47 -12.89 11.98
N GLN A 168 -13.26 -13.14 12.48
CA GLN A 168 -13.04 -14.05 13.60
C GLN A 168 -13.72 -13.54 14.88
N ARG A 169 -13.60 -12.25 15.19
CA ARG A 169 -14.31 -11.61 16.33
C ARG A 169 -15.83 -11.75 16.23
N LYS A 170 -16.37 -11.80 15.01
CA LYS A 170 -17.80 -11.82 14.76
C LYS A 170 -18.39 -13.23 14.77
N ASN A 171 -17.66 -14.19 14.20
CA ASN A 171 -18.18 -15.53 13.94
C ASN A 171 -17.53 -16.61 14.82
N ASN A 172 -16.50 -16.28 15.61
CA ASN A 172 -15.69 -17.23 16.38
C ASN A 172 -15.14 -18.39 15.52
N THR A 173 -14.84 -18.10 14.26
CA THR A 173 -14.27 -19.04 13.28
C THR A 173 -13.48 -18.26 12.25
N ASP A 174 -12.63 -18.96 11.51
CA ASP A 174 -11.76 -18.33 10.52
C ASP A 174 -12.55 -17.91 9.28
N ILE A 175 -12.09 -16.83 8.64
CA ILE A 175 -12.69 -16.39 7.38
C ILE A 175 -12.47 -17.47 6.31
N PRO A 176 -13.46 -17.77 5.44
CA PRO A 176 -13.28 -18.72 4.37
C PRO A 176 -12.04 -18.40 3.51
N GLU A 177 -11.24 -19.43 3.24
CA GLU A 177 -10.04 -19.30 2.41
C GLU A 177 -10.42 -18.91 0.98
N VAL A 178 -9.54 -18.12 0.35
CA VAL A 178 -9.72 -17.62 -1.02
C VAL A 178 -8.61 -18.21 -1.89
N THR A 179 -8.97 -19.17 -2.73
CA THR A 179 -8.02 -19.94 -3.57
C THR A 179 -8.20 -19.71 -5.06
N ASP A 180 -9.24 -18.97 -5.45
CA ASP A 180 -9.65 -18.72 -6.83
C ASP A 180 -9.05 -17.43 -7.45
N ILE A 181 -8.21 -16.71 -6.70
CA ILE A 181 -7.56 -15.47 -7.16
C ILE A 181 -6.13 -15.77 -7.64
N ALA A 182 -5.91 -15.63 -8.95
CA ALA A 182 -4.58 -15.77 -9.55
C ALA A 182 -3.78 -14.46 -9.47
N TYR A 183 -2.48 -14.58 -9.16
CA TYR A 183 -1.52 -13.48 -9.24
C TYR A 183 -1.23 -13.11 -10.68
N LYS A 184 -1.00 -11.81 -10.90
CA LYS A 184 -0.40 -11.32 -12.14
C LYS A 184 1.04 -11.83 -12.24
N ASP A 185 1.52 -12.09 -13.46
CA ASP A 185 2.90 -12.53 -13.73
C ASP A 185 4.01 -11.56 -13.28
N GLY A 186 3.65 -10.31 -12.99
CA GLY A 186 4.58 -9.26 -12.56
C GLY A 186 5.49 -8.68 -13.64
N GLY A 187 5.51 -9.26 -14.84
CA GLY A 187 6.43 -8.93 -15.93
C GLY A 187 7.81 -9.58 -15.79
N VAL A 188 8.88 -8.82 -16.03
CA VAL A 188 10.27 -9.32 -15.98
C VAL A 188 10.89 -9.03 -14.63
N MET A 189 11.35 -10.09 -13.94
CA MET A 189 12.08 -9.97 -12.67
C MET A 189 13.32 -9.09 -12.82
N PHE A 190 13.51 -8.19 -11.87
CA PHE A 190 14.67 -7.29 -11.85
C PHE A 190 15.91 -8.02 -11.30
N LYS A 191 17.09 -7.47 -11.58
CA LYS A 191 18.34 -7.92 -10.96
C LYS A 191 18.63 -7.03 -9.76
N GLU A 192 18.69 -7.62 -8.59
CA GLU A 192 18.91 -6.89 -7.33
C GLU A 192 20.16 -6.00 -7.33
N SER A 193 21.25 -6.47 -7.96
CA SER A 193 22.50 -5.71 -8.11
C SER A 193 22.37 -4.45 -8.96
N GLU A 194 21.32 -4.36 -9.79
CA GLU A 194 21.07 -3.23 -10.70
C GLU A 194 20.03 -2.24 -10.13
N SER A 195 19.22 -2.65 -9.14
CA SER A 195 18.09 -1.86 -8.62
C SER A 195 18.50 -0.45 -8.17
N PHE A 196 19.61 -0.34 -7.43
CA PHE A 196 20.10 0.94 -6.90
C PHE A 196 20.48 1.95 -7.98
N PHE A 197 20.89 1.48 -9.17
CA PHE A 197 21.20 2.36 -10.30
C PHE A 197 19.95 2.85 -11.03
N LYS A 198 18.88 2.05 -11.02
CA LYS A 198 17.61 2.45 -11.63
C LYS A 198 16.86 3.45 -10.76
N TYR A 199 16.90 3.30 -9.44
CA TYR A 199 16.24 4.17 -8.47
C TYR A 199 17.22 4.79 -7.46
N PRO A 200 18.22 5.56 -7.92
CA PRO A 200 19.24 6.14 -7.04
C PRO A 200 18.63 7.11 -6.01
N GLU A 201 17.56 7.83 -6.37
CA GLU A 201 16.86 8.72 -5.45
C GLU A 201 16.16 7.98 -4.31
N LEU A 202 15.75 6.73 -4.53
CA LEU A 202 15.19 5.87 -3.49
C LEU A 202 16.30 5.27 -2.65
N ALA A 203 17.39 4.84 -3.29
CA ALA A 203 18.59 4.34 -2.62
C ALA A 203 19.21 5.36 -1.66
N LEU A 204 19.17 6.65 -2.00
CA LEU A 204 19.64 7.73 -1.10
C LEU A 204 18.87 7.80 0.22
N LEU A 205 17.67 7.24 0.29
CA LEU A 205 16.89 7.17 1.52
C LEU A 205 17.27 5.94 2.34
N ALA A 206 17.75 4.89 1.66
CA ALA A 206 18.16 3.61 2.23
C ALA A 206 19.40 3.71 3.14
N TRP A 207 20.11 4.85 3.16
CA TRP A 207 21.32 5.07 3.97
C TRP A 207 21.17 6.27 4.89
#